data_AF-A0A1U9X1F5-F1
#
_entry.id   AF-A0A1U9X1F5-F1
#
_cell.length_a   1.000
_cell.length_b   1.000
_cell.length_c   1.000
_cell.angle_alpha   90.00
_cell.angle_beta   90.00
_cell.angle_gamma   90.00
#
_symmetry.space_group_name_H-M   'P 1'
#
loop_
_entity.id
_entity.type
_entity.pdbx_description
1 polymer ?
#
loop_
_entity_poly.entity_id
_entity_poly.type
_entity_poly.pdbx_seq_one_letter_code
_entity_poly.pdbx_strand_id
1 'polypeptide(L)' 'WMRLPNFRVVGDNLKDRFDGASRVMVSNAGSLRGSGGKRGKYNFQLKPYNPEHKPPGVKDLVYLEPSPMFCERNPKL' A
#
# COMPACT_ATOMS: atom_id res chain seq x y z
N TRP A 1 -20.27 19.33 -18.15
CA TRP A 1 -19.87 19.12 -16.74
C TRP A 1 -19.12 17.80 -16.63
N MET A 2 -18.11 17.68 -15.76
CA MET A 2 -17.50 16.38 -15.48
C MET A 2 -18.41 15.56 -14.57
N ARG A 3 -18.47 14.25 -14.80
CA ARG A 3 -19.25 13.31 -13.98
C ARG A 3 -18.36 12.14 -13.57
N LEU A 4 -18.50 11.72 -12.32
CA LEU A 4 -17.81 10.54 -11.81
C LEU A 4 -18.40 9.26 -12.43
N PRO A 5 -17.58 8.21 -12.63
CA PRO A 5 -18.05 6.91 -13.07
C PRO A 5 -18.94 6.25 -12.00
N ASN A 6 -19.64 5.18 -12.38
CA ASN A 6 -20.35 4.33 -11.43
C ASN A 6 -19.36 3.70 -10.43
N PHE A 7 -19.75 3.59 -9.17
CA PHE A 7 -18.93 3.00 -8.12
C PHE A 7 -18.44 1.58 -8.44
N ARG A 8 -19.21 0.78 -9.20
CA ARG A 8 -18.73 -0.54 -9.65
C ARG A 8 -17.42 -0.45 -10.45
N VAL A 9 -17.32 0.51 -11.36
CA VAL A 9 -16.10 0.75 -12.16
C VAL A 9 -14.93 1.10 -11.25
N VAL A 10 -15.16 1.89 -10.20
CA VAL A 10 -14.12 2.21 -9.21
C VAL A 10 -13.69 0.95 -8.45
N GLY A 11 -14.64 0.10 -8.07
CA GLY A 11 -14.39 -1.19 -7.43
C GLY A 11 -13.52 -2.11 -8.29
N ASP A 12 -13.86 -2.25 -9.58
CA ASP A 12 -13.10 -3.09 -10.52
C ASP A 12 -11.65 -2.58 -10.67
N ASN A 13 -11.47 -1.26 -10.80
CA ASN A 13 -10.14 -0.64 -10.85
C ASN A 13 -9.31 -0.87 -9.58
N LEU A 14 -9.95 -0.92 -8.40
CA LEU A 14 -9.28 -1.21 -7.14
C LEU A 14 -8.99 -2.70 -6.98
N LYS A 15 -9.86 -3.57 -7.49
CA LYS A 15 -9.65 -5.02 -7.50
C LYS A 15 -8.43 -5.40 -8.31
N ASP A 16 -8.25 -4.81 -9.49
CA ASP A 16 -7.04 -5.03 -10.31
C ASP A 16 -5.77 -4.61 -9.56
N ARG A 17 -5.81 -3.49 -8.83
CA ARG A 17 -4.70 -3.02 -8.00
C ARG A 17 -4.45 -3.90 -6.78
N PHE A 18 -5.50 -4.54 -6.25
CA PHE A 18 -5.39 -5.50 -5.15
C PHE A 18 -4.67 -6.77 -5.62
N ASP A 19 -5.03 -7.30 -6.79
CA ASP A 19 -4.38 -8.48 -7.36
C ASP A 19 -2.91 -8.22 -7.72
N GLY A 20 -2.58 -6.98 -8.07
CA GLY A 20 -1.20 -6.52 -8.34
C GLY A 20 -0.48 -5.88 -7.15
N ALA A 21 -1.02 -5.96 -5.93
CA ALA A 21 -0.46 -5.24 -4.78
C ALA A 21 0.96 -5.71 -4.46
N SER A 22 1.85 -4.77 -4.17
CA SER A 22 3.28 -5.07 -3.94
C SER A 22 3.63 -5.16 -2.46
N ARG A 23 4.37 -6.20 -2.09
CA ARG A 23 4.93 -6.32 -0.73
C ARG A 23 6.09 -5.34 -0.56
N VAL A 24 6.00 -4.53 0.48
CA VAL A 24 7.02 -3.54 0.84
C VAL A 24 7.52 -3.78 2.25
N MET A 25 8.67 -3.21 2.57
CA MET A 25 9.21 -3.13 3.93
C MET A 25 9.41 -1.67 4.30
N VAL A 26 9.19 -1.36 5.58
CA VAL A 26 9.46 -0.03 6.13
C VAL A 26 10.96 0.14 6.28
N SER A 27 11.53 1.13 5.60
CA SER A 27 12.92 1.53 5.85
C SER A 27 12.98 2.55 6.99
N ASN A 28 13.85 2.31 7.96
CA ASN A 28 14.14 3.28 9.03
C ASN A 28 14.86 4.55 8.55
N ALA A 29 15.22 4.62 7.26
CA ALA A 29 15.88 5.78 6.65
C ALA A 29 15.02 7.05 6.62
N GLY A 30 13.70 6.95 6.81
CA GLY A 30 12.78 8.09 6.84
C GLY A 30 12.70 8.83 8.18
N SER A 31 13.32 8.32 9.24
CA SER A 31 13.36 9.00 10.54
C SER A 31 14.55 9.96 10.62
N LEU A 32 14.61 10.94 9.71
CA LEU A 32 15.43 12.14 9.92
C LEU A 32 14.77 12.96 11.03
N ARG A 33 15.08 12.60 12.28
CA ARG A 33 14.77 13.41 13.47
C ARG A 33 15.59 14.70 13.38
N GLY A 34 15.06 15.72 12.71
CA GLY A 34 15.73 17.01 12.66
C GLY A 34 15.10 18.00 11.71
N SER A 35 14.27 18.88 12.26
CA SER A 35 13.89 20.18 11.69
C SER A 35 12.95 20.18 10.46
N GLY A 36 11.68 20.49 10.68
CA GLY A 36 10.84 21.06 9.61
C GLY A 36 9.42 20.49 9.46
N GLY A 37 8.49 20.99 10.28
CA GLY A 37 7.06 21.03 9.95
C GLY A 37 6.28 19.71 9.92
N LYS A 38 4.95 19.81 10.06
CA LYS A 38 3.98 18.71 10.15
C LYS A 38 3.92 17.75 8.92
N ARG A 39 4.87 17.82 7.98
CA ARG A 39 4.89 17.03 6.72
C ARG A 39 5.73 15.74 6.78
N GLY A 40 6.51 15.53 7.84
CA GLY A 40 7.39 14.35 7.96
C GLY A 40 6.71 13.03 8.36
N LYS A 41 5.42 13.03 8.72
CA LYS A 41 4.76 11.84 9.31
C LYS A 41 4.44 10.72 8.29
N TYR A 42 4.31 11.05 7.01
CA TYR A 42 3.94 10.10 5.95
C TYR A 42 5.09 9.79 4.98
N ASN A 43 6.31 10.26 5.27
CA ASN A 43 7.46 10.06 4.41
C ASN A 43 8.25 8.80 4.81
N PHE A 44 7.53 7.72 5.14
CA PHE A 44 8.17 6.41 5.33
C PHE A 44 8.63 5.94 3.95
N GLN A 45 9.94 5.72 3.79
CA GLN A 45 10.46 5.25 2.52
C GLN A 45 10.19 3.75 2.42
N LEU A 46 9.13 3.40 1.69
CA LEU A 46 8.82 2.02 1.36
C LEU A 46 9.85 1.50 0.36
N LYS A 47 10.47 0.37 0.69
CA LYS A 47 11.29 -0.37 -0.26
C LYS A 47 10.55 -1.64 -0.68
N PRO A 48 10.59 -2.03 -1.96
CA PRO A 48 10.12 -3.34 -2.38
C PRO A 48 10.76 -4.43 -1.52
N TYR A 49 9.97 -5.42 -1.08
CA TYR A 49 10.50 -6.56 -0.34
C TYR A 49 11.43 -7.42 -1.21
N ASN A 50 11.15 -7.50 -2.51
CA ASN A 50 12.02 -8.11 -3.52
C ASN A 50 12.62 -7.02 -4.43
N PRO A 51 13.97 -6.89 -4.52
CA PRO A 51 14.63 -5.89 -5.37
C PRO A 51 14.31 -6.01 -6.87
N GLU A 52 14.00 -7.21 -7.35
CA GLU A 52 13.68 -7.45 -8.77
C GLU A 52 12.26 -7.00 -9.15
N HIS A 53 11.42 -6.67 -8.17
CA HIS A 53 10.07 -6.19 -8.44
C HIS A 53 10.07 -4.69 -8.71
N LYS A 54 9.20 -4.26 -9.63
CA LYS A 54 9.02 -2.84 -9.91
C LYS A 54 8.59 -2.10 -8.63
N PRO A 55 9.14 -0.90 -8.36
CA PRO A 55 8.70 -0.09 -7.24
C PRO A 55 7.24 0.35 -7.46
N PRO A 56 6.41 0.37 -6.40
CA PRO A 56 5.01 0.76 -6.52
C PRO A 56 4.88 2.25 -6.84
N GLY A 57 3.93 2.59 -7.72
CA GLY A 57 3.55 3.97 -8.01
C GLY A 57 2.55 4.54 -7.01
N VAL A 58 2.25 5.84 -7.12
CA VAL A 58 1.37 6.57 -6.19
C VAL A 58 -0.09 6.08 -6.16
N LYS A 59 -0.51 5.32 -7.18
CA LYS A 59 -1.87 4.77 -7.26
C LYS A 59 -1.92 3.29 -6.87
N ASP A 60 -0.78 2.66 -6.63
CA ASP A 60 -0.72 1.22 -6.43
C ASP A 60 -0.97 0.88 -4.96
N LEU A 61 -1.57 -0.29 -4.73
CA LEU A 61 -1.77 -0.81 -3.38
C LEU A 61 -0.51 -1.53 -2.94
N VAL A 62 -0.16 -1.38 -1.66
CA VAL A 62 1.02 -1.97 -1.05
C VAL A 62 0.65 -2.62 0.27
N TYR A 63 1.38 -3.67 0.66
CA TYR A 63 1.18 -4.37 1.92
C TYR A 63 2.50 -4.74 2.59
N LEU A 64 2.48 -4.91 3.91
CA LEU A 64 3.65 -5.25 4.72
C LEU A 64 3.67 -6.75 5.07
N GLU A 65 2.52 -7.26 5.52
CA GLU A 65 2.37 -8.60 6.07
C GLU A 65 1.47 -9.47 5.18
N PRO A 66 1.81 -10.75 4.97
CA PRO A 66 0.95 -11.68 4.24
C PRO A 66 -0.44 -11.79 4.88
N SER A 67 -1.45 -12.02 4.04
CA SER A 67 -2.80 -12.31 4.52
C SER A 67 -2.83 -13.62 5.32
N PRO A 68 -3.60 -13.68 6.42
CA PRO A 68 -3.79 -14.93 7.15
C PRO A 68 -4.62 -15.94 6.33
N MET A 69 -4.64 -17.19 6.78
CA MET A 69 -5.53 -18.21 6.23
C MET A 69 -6.97 -17.93 6.65
N PHE A 70 -7.84 -17.66 5.69
CA PHE A 70 -9.25 -17.34 5.94
C PHE A 70 -10.20 -18.55 5.79
N CYS A 71 -9.67 -19.75 5.50
CA CYS A 71 -10.50 -20.94 5.29
C CYS A 71 -11.23 -21.39 6.56
N GLU A 72 -10.56 -21.35 7.71
CA GLU A 72 -11.14 -21.70 9.00
C GLU A 72 -11.43 -20.45 9.82
N ARG A 73 -12.50 -20.52 10.63
CA ARG A 73 -12.85 -19.42 11.53
C ARG A 73 -11.75 -19.23 12.55
N ASN A 74 -11.09 -18.08 12.50
CA ASN A 74 -10.13 -17.67 13.52
C ASN A 74 -10.80 -16.66 14.47
N PRO A 75 -11.13 -17.03 15.73
CA PRO A 75 -11.74 -16.11 16.69
C PRO A 75 -10.77 -15.05 17.24
N LYS A 76 -9.49 -15.10 16.88
CA LYS A 76 -8.46 -14.12 17.28
C LYS A 76 -8.17 -13.08 16.20
N LEU A 77 -8.70 -13.27 14.98
CA LEU A 77 -8.68 -12.27 13.90
C LEU A 77 -9.91 -11.38 13.98
#